data_AF-A0AAW9YUA8-F1
#
_entry.id   AF-A0AAW9YUA8-F1
#
_cell.length_a   1.000
_cell.length_b   1.000
_cell.length_c   1.000
_cell.angle_alpha   90.00
_cell.angle_beta   90.00
_cell.angle_gamma   90.00
#
_symmetry.space_group_name_H-M   'P 1'
#
loop_
_entity.id
_entity.type
_entity.pdbx_description
1 polymer ?
#
loop_
_entity_poly.entity_id
_entity_poly.type
_entity_poly.pdbx_seq_one_letter_code
_entity_poly.pdbx_strand_id
1 'polypeptide(L)'
;FLSQNKIVLFIFRCFVVVLVFVGAVVKTQTVWNTADLFMGLMAIVNLVAIIGLSNVAFAVAKDYQRQRKEGKRPIFRPEELEINLFGIECWGDPQKRLKQYDKF
;
A
#
# COMPACT_ATOMS: atom_id res chain seq x y z
N PHE A 1 10.93 0.33 15.45
CA PHE A 1 9.89 -0.46 14.74
C PHE A 1 10.45 -1.66 13.96
N LEU A 2 11.43 -2.36 14.52
CA LEU A 2 11.61 -3.81 14.40
C LEU A 2 11.83 -4.22 15.86
N SER A 3 11.04 -5.14 16.40
CA SER A 3 10.95 -5.43 17.85
C SER A 3 12.27 -5.21 18.61
N GLN A 4 12.23 -4.45 19.72
CA GLN A 4 13.37 -4.24 20.64
C GLN A 4 13.91 -5.56 21.24
N ASN A 5 13.30 -6.69 20.89
CA ASN A 5 13.58 -8.00 21.42
C ASN A 5 14.65 -8.71 20.58
N LYS A 6 15.90 -8.65 21.07
CA LYS A 6 17.10 -9.24 20.43
C LYS A 6 16.93 -10.73 20.08
N ILE A 7 16.08 -11.44 20.81
CA ILE A 7 15.75 -12.86 20.60
C ILE A 7 15.04 -13.06 19.26
N VAL A 8 14.08 -12.21 18.91
CA VAL A 8 13.32 -12.32 17.63
C VAL A 8 14.26 -12.13 16.44
N LEU A 9 15.18 -11.18 16.54
CA LEU A 9 16.19 -10.94 15.50
C LEU A 9 17.18 -12.11 15.39
N PHE A 10 17.55 -12.72 16.52
CA PHE A 10 18.42 -13.91 16.52
C PHE A 10 17.73 -15.11 15.86
N ILE A 11 16.47 -15.39 16.22
CA ILE A 11 15.67 -16.47 15.62
C ILE A 11 15.51 -16.24 14.10
N PHE A 12 15.21 -15.01 13.67
CA PHE A 12 15.11 -14.67 12.26
C PHE A 12 16.43 -14.95 11.52
N ARG A 13 17.57 -14.55 12.08
CA ARG A 13 18.89 -14.82 11.50
C ARG A 13 19.16 -16.31 11.37
N CYS A 14 18.91 -17.10 12.41
CA CYS A 14 19.08 -18.54 12.37
C CYS A 14 18.17 -19.18 11.30
N PHE A 15 16.93 -18.73 11.22
CA PHE A 15 15.97 -19.21 10.23
C PHE A 15 16.41 -18.93 8.79
N VAL A 16 16.93 -17.72 8.52
CA VAL A 16 17.48 -17.37 7.20
C VAL A 16 18.67 -18.26 6.85
N VAL A 17 19.59 -18.52 7.79
CA VAL A 17 20.74 -19.40 7.54
C VAL A 17 20.29 -20.82 7.19
N VAL A 18 19.32 -21.37 7.93
CA VAL A 18 18.75 -22.69 7.64
C VAL A 18 18.07 -22.73 6.28
N LEU A 19 17.27 -21.72 5.94
CA LEU A 19 16.63 -21.62 4.62
C LEU A 19 17.64 -21.55 3.47
N VAL A 20 18.72 -20.81 3.63
CA VAL A 20 19.80 -20.73 2.62
C VAL A 20 20.48 -22.08 2.45
N PHE A 21 20.77 -22.79 3.56
CA PHE A 21 21.35 -24.12 3.51
C PHE A 21 20.42 -25.13 2.84
N VAL A 22 19.13 -25.12 3.19
CA VAL A 22 18.11 -25.96 2.54
C VAL A 22 18.01 -25.62 1.05
N GLY A 23 18.00 -24.33 0.68
CA GLY A 23 17.99 -23.88 -0.70
C GLY A 23 19.19 -24.34 -1.53
N ALA A 24 20.36 -24.51 -0.90
CA ALA A 24 21.56 -25.04 -1.55
C ALA A 24 21.48 -26.55 -1.85
N VAL A 25 20.67 -27.30 -1.08
CA VAL A 25 20.51 -28.76 -1.24
C VAL A 25 19.31 -29.11 -2.13
N VAL A 26 18.29 -28.24 -2.17
CA VAL A 26 17.07 -28.44 -2.95
C VAL A 26 17.33 -28.24 -4.44
N LYS A 27 16.58 -28.99 -5.28
CA LYS A 27 16.65 -28.85 -6.74
C LYS A 27 16.26 -27.44 -7.17
N THR A 28 17.01 -26.90 -8.11
CA THR A 28 16.79 -25.57 -8.72
C THR A 28 15.32 -25.33 -9.09
N GLN A 29 14.64 -26.30 -9.72
CA GLN A 29 13.23 -26.16 -10.09
C GLN A 29 12.26 -26.01 -8.91
N THR A 30 12.52 -26.66 -7.78
CA THR A 30 11.68 -26.51 -6.59
C THR A 30 11.84 -25.12 -5.97
N VAL A 31 13.04 -24.55 -6.02
CA VAL A 31 13.31 -23.17 -5.56
C VAL A 31 12.56 -22.17 -6.45
N TRP A 32 12.65 -22.32 -7.77
CA TRP A 32 11.93 -21.46 -8.72
C TRP A 32 10.41 -21.54 -8.55
N ASN A 33 9.84 -22.75 -8.48
CA ASN A 33 8.39 -22.92 -8.26
C ASN A 33 7.91 -22.27 -6.95
N THR A 34 8.76 -22.30 -5.91
CA THR A 34 8.47 -21.67 -4.62
C THR A 34 8.54 -20.14 -4.71
N ALA A 35 9.55 -19.61 -5.42
CA ALA A 35 9.69 -18.19 -5.69
C ALA A 35 8.50 -17.65 -6.50
N ASP A 36 8.09 -18.36 -7.55
CA ASP A 36 6.94 -18.01 -8.38
C ASP A 36 5.63 -18.01 -7.59
N LEU A 37 5.47 -18.96 -6.65
CA LEU A 37 4.33 -18.95 -5.73
C LEU A 37 4.29 -17.69 -4.87
N PHE A 38 5.41 -17.32 -4.24
CA PHE A 38 5.48 -16.10 -3.42
C PHE A 38 5.30 -14.83 -4.26
N MET A 39 5.80 -14.81 -5.49
CA MET A 39 5.57 -13.72 -6.44
C MET A 39 4.07 -13.58 -6.74
N GLY A 40 3.40 -14.70 -7.01
CA GLY A 40 1.95 -14.74 -7.22
C GLY A 40 1.18 -14.26 -5.99
N LEU A 41 1.55 -14.72 -4.79
CA LEU A 41 0.92 -14.29 -3.54
C LEU A 41 1.05 -12.78 -3.30
N MET A 42 2.24 -12.21 -3.51
CA MET A 42 2.43 -10.75 -3.40
C MET A 42 1.59 -9.99 -4.42
N ALA A 43 1.53 -10.47 -5.67
CA ALA A 43 0.71 -9.87 -6.71
C ALA A 43 -0.78 -9.92 -6.34
N ILE A 44 -1.27 -11.03 -5.81
CA ILE A 44 -2.65 -11.19 -5.34
C ILE A 44 -2.97 -10.21 -4.22
N VAL A 45 -2.12 -10.09 -3.21
CA VAL A 45 -2.33 -9.14 -2.09
C VAL A 45 -2.43 -7.71 -2.61
N ASN A 46 -1.54 -7.31 -3.52
CA ASN A 46 -1.60 -5.99 -4.13
C ASN A 46 -2.87 -5.82 -4.99
N LEU A 47 -3.26 -6.83 -5.75
CA LEU A 47 -4.48 -6.80 -6.55
C LEU A 47 -5.74 -6.62 -5.70
N VAL A 48 -5.83 -7.31 -4.55
CA VAL A 48 -6.94 -7.11 -3.60
C VAL A 48 -6.96 -5.68 -3.07
N ALA A 49 -5.80 -5.10 -2.75
CA ALA A 49 -5.71 -3.71 -2.32
C ALA A 49 -6.18 -2.73 -3.41
N ILE A 50 -5.76 -2.94 -4.66
CA ILE A 50 -6.19 -2.13 -5.82
C ILE A 50 -7.71 -2.25 -6.02
N ILE A 51 -8.28 -3.44 -5.92
CA ILE A 51 -9.73 -3.64 -6.05
C ILE A 51 -10.47 -2.90 -4.93
N GLY A 52 -10.00 -2.98 -3.68
CA GLY A 52 -10.59 -2.23 -2.56
C GLY A 52 -10.51 -0.70 -2.74
N LEU A 53 -9.41 -0.21 -3.32
CA LEU A 53 -9.20 1.22 -3.61
C LEU A 53 -9.83 1.68 -4.93
N SER A 54 -10.30 0.75 -5.77
CA SER A 54 -10.71 1.04 -7.15
C SER A 54 -11.80 2.11 -7.24
N ASN A 55 -12.79 2.07 -6.33
CA ASN A 55 -13.86 3.06 -6.29
C ASN A 55 -13.32 4.49 -6.09
N VAL A 56 -12.38 4.66 -5.16
CA VAL A 56 -11.71 5.95 -4.90
C VAL A 56 -10.85 6.34 -6.10
N ALA A 57 -10.06 5.40 -6.63
CA ALA A 57 -9.18 5.64 -7.77
C ALA A 57 -9.95 6.12 -9.02
N PHE A 58 -11.10 5.50 -9.34
CA PHE A 58 -11.94 5.92 -10.46
C PHE A 58 -12.59 7.28 -10.24
N ALA A 59 -13.05 7.59 -9.03
CA ALA A 59 -13.63 8.90 -8.71
C ALA A 59 -12.59 10.02 -8.87
N VAL A 60 -11.38 9.82 -8.33
CA VAL A 60 -10.27 10.77 -8.46
C VAL A 60 -9.83 10.91 -9.92
N ALA A 61 -9.73 9.80 -10.66
CA ALA A 61 -9.36 9.83 -12.07
C ALA A 61 -10.40 10.60 -12.92
N LYS A 62 -11.69 10.43 -12.64
CA LYS A 62 -12.77 11.16 -13.33
C LYS A 62 -12.69 12.67 -13.04
N ASP A 63 -12.47 13.04 -11.78
CA ASP A 63 -12.30 14.44 -11.40
C ASP A 63 -11.06 15.07 -12.05
N TYR A 64 -9.93 14.37 -12.02
CA TYR A 64 -8.71 14.79 -12.72
C TYR A 64 -8.95 15.00 -14.21
N GLN A 65 -9.63 14.06 -14.87
CA GLN A 65 -9.97 14.18 -16.29
C GLN A 65 -10.91 15.37 -16.56
N ARG A 66 -11.89 15.62 -15.69
CA ARG A 66 -12.77 16.79 -15.78
C ARG A 66 -11.97 18.09 -15.70
N GLN A 67 -11.16 18.25 -14.66
CA GLN A 67 -10.33 19.45 -14.46
C GLN A 67 -9.37 19.69 -15.63
N ARG A 68 -8.75 18.62 -16.16
CA ARG A 68 -7.87 18.69 -17.32
C ARG A 68 -8.60 19.09 -18.60
N LYS A 69 -9.83 18.60 -18.82
CA LYS A 69 -10.67 18.96 -19.98
C LYS A 69 -11.13 20.42 -19.91
N GLU A 70 -11.34 20.96 -18.72
CA GLU A 70 -11.68 22.37 -18.50
C GLU A 70 -10.49 23.33 -18.71
N GLY A 71 -9.31 22.82 -19.09
CA GLY A 71 -8.11 23.63 -19.29
C GLY A 71 -7.50 24.17 -17.99
N LYS A 72 -8.01 23.73 -16.83
CA LYS A 72 -7.48 24.10 -15.52
C LYS A 72 -6.27 23.26 -15.17
N ARG A 73 -5.42 23.77 -14.28
CA ARG A 73 -4.39 22.95 -13.63
C ARG A 73 -5.10 22.01 -12.66
N PRO A 74 -5.01 20.69 -12.83
CA PRO A 74 -5.71 19.75 -11.97
C PRO A 74 -5.14 19.81 -10.54
N ILE A 75 -6.00 20.09 -9.57
CA ILE A 75 -5.67 20.11 -8.14
C ILE A 75 -6.60 19.12 -7.46
N PHE A 76 -6.02 18.14 -6.77
CA PHE A 76 -6.81 17.20 -5.97
C PHE A 76 -7.38 17.92 -4.75
N ARG A 77 -8.73 18.02 -4.68
CA ARG A 77 -9.46 18.52 -3.51
C ARG A 77 -10.41 17.43 -3.01
N PRO A 78 -10.08 16.75 -1.90
CA PRO A 78 -10.91 15.67 -1.38
C PRO A 78 -12.31 16.13 -0.97
N GLU A 79 -12.51 17.41 -0.64
CA GLU A 79 -13.81 17.96 -0.24
C GLU A 79 -14.83 18.07 -1.37
N GLU A 80 -14.37 18.09 -2.62
CA GLU A 80 -15.23 18.22 -3.81
C GLU A 80 -15.70 16.86 -4.34
N LEU A 81 -15.25 15.77 -3.74
CA LEU A 81 -15.57 14.40 -4.13
C LEU A 81 -16.68 13.84 -3.24
N GLU A 82 -17.80 13.43 -3.83
CA GLU A 82 -18.93 12.78 -3.15
C GLU A 82 -18.65 11.29 -2.84
N ILE A 83 -17.47 10.97 -2.30
CA ILE A 83 -17.08 9.61 -1.92
C ILE A 83 -16.45 9.59 -0.52
N ASN A 84 -16.60 8.47 0.19
CA ASN A 84 -15.96 8.28 1.49
C ASN A 84 -14.44 8.14 1.32
N LEU A 85 -13.70 9.21 1.60
CA LEU A 85 -12.23 9.22 1.60
C LEU A 85 -11.72 8.88 3.01
N PHE A 86 -11.86 7.61 3.40
CA PHE A 86 -11.38 7.14 4.70
C PHE A 86 -9.85 7.21 4.78
N GLY A 87 -9.32 7.84 5.83
CA GLY A 87 -7.87 7.88 6.11
C GLY A 87 -7.04 8.89 5.30
N ILE A 88 -7.67 9.85 4.60
CA ILE A 88 -6.92 10.95 3.97
C ILE A 88 -6.64 12.04 5.01
N GLU A 89 -5.43 12.01 5.58
CA GLU A 89 -4.99 12.99 6.58
C GLU A 89 -4.15 14.12 5.97
N CYS A 90 -3.37 13.81 4.93
CA CYS A 90 -2.33 14.72 4.41
C CYS A 90 -2.83 15.70 3.35
N TRP A 91 -4.04 15.52 2.81
CA TRP A 91 -4.60 16.35 1.73
C TRP A 91 -5.89 17.04 2.15
N GLY A 92 -6.20 18.20 1.57
CA GLY A 92 -7.37 19.04 1.92
C GLY A 92 -7.01 20.43 2.43
N ASP A 93 -8.02 21.27 2.70
CA ASP A 93 -7.85 22.65 3.16
C ASP A 93 -7.24 22.69 4.58
N PRO A 94 -6.03 23.26 4.77
CA PRO A 94 -5.38 23.36 6.08
C PRO A 94 -6.25 24.02 7.14
N GLN A 95 -7.06 25.01 6.75
CA GLN A 95 -7.88 25.79 7.69
C GLN A 95 -9.07 24.97 8.22
N LYS A 96 -9.60 24.04 7.42
CA LYS A 96 -10.68 23.14 7.85
C LYS A 96 -10.16 22.02 8.77
N ARG A 97 -8.93 21.53 8.56
CA ARG A 97 -8.31 20.51 9.43
C ARG A 97 -8.05 21.01 10.85
N LEU A 98 -7.59 22.25 11.00
CA LEU A 98 -7.31 22.83 12.32
C LEU A 98 -8.59 22.99 13.16
N LYS A 99 -9.70 23.43 12.55
CA LYS A 99 -11.01 23.53 13.23
C LYS A 99 -11.57 22.18 13.69
N GLN A 100 -11.17 21.08 13.07
CA GLN A 100 -11.57 19.73 13.47
C GLN A 100 -10.79 19.25 14.69
N TYR A 101 -9.51 19.65 14.83
CA TYR A 101 -8.69 19.35 15.99
C TYR A 101 -9.05 20.18 17.21
N ASP A 102 -9.43 21.44 17.03
CA ASP A 102 -9.90 22.33 18.12
C ASP A 102 -11.28 21.92 18.70
N LYS A 103 -11.91 20.89 18.14
CA LYS A 103 -13.20 20.35 18.57
C LYS A 103 -13.10 19.13 19.50
N PHE A 104 -11.89 18.69 19.81
CA PHE A 104 -11.57 17.64 20.78
C PHE A 104 -10.74 18.21 21.93
#